data_AF-A0A937MP96-F1
#
_entry.id   AF-A0A937MP96-F1
#
_cell.length_a   1.000
_cell.length_b   1.000
_cell.length_c   1.000
_cell.angle_alpha   90.00
_cell.angle_beta   90.00
_cell.angle_gamma   90.00
#
_symmetry.space_group_name_H-M   'P 1'
#
loop_
_entity.id
_entity.type
_entity.pdbx_description
1 polymer ?
#
loop_
_entity_poly.entity_id
_entity_poly.type
_entity_poly.pdbx_seq_one_letter_code
_entity_poly.pdbx_strand_id
1 'polypeptide(L)' 'MAVAHTSRIRIEKHEGPHRTAHVEEFADPIHFSVHGGIKHFYKEKYGREIVGPEYPATLDHIIAGVGG' A
#
# COMPACT_ATOMS: atom_id res chain seq x y z
N MET A 1 -17.45 16.02 24.28
CA MET A 1 -17.47 15.71 22.84
C MET A 1 -17.64 14.22 22.68
N ALA A 2 -18.58 13.77 21.85
CA ALA A 2 -18.76 12.36 21.55
C ALA A 2 -17.84 11.96 20.38
N VAL A 3 -17.40 10.70 20.35
CA VAL A 3 -16.65 10.16 19.22
C VAL A 3 -17.60 10.02 18.03
N ALA A 4 -17.27 10.66 16.90
CA ALA A 4 -18.08 10.56 15.68
C ALA A 4 -17.89 9.21 14.98
N HIS A 5 -16.65 8.71 14.91
CA HIS A 5 -16.32 7.41 14.31
C HIS A 5 -14.92 6.96 14.74
N THR A 6 -14.70 5.64 14.78
CA THR A 6 -13.39 5.03 14.97
C THR A 6 -13.13 4.11 13.78
N SER A 7 -12.17 4.48 12.92
CA SER A 7 -11.79 3.62 11.79
C SER A 7 -11.04 2.39 12.27
N ARG A 8 -11.45 1.20 11.82
CA ARG A 8 -10.76 -0.07 12.07
C ARG A 8 -10.17 -0.59 10.78
N ILE A 9 -8.86 -0.83 10.81
CA ILE A 9 -8.12 -1.36 9.67
C ILE A 9 -7.21 -2.48 10.14
N ARG A 10 -7.25 -3.63 9.45
CA ARG A 10 -6.31 -4.74 9.64
C ARG A 10 -5.35 -4.79 8.46
N ILE A 11 -4.05 -4.78 8.73
CA ILE A 11 -3.01 -4.91 7.71
C ILE A 11 -2.47 -6.34 7.72
N GLU A 12 -2.41 -6.96 6.56
CA GLU A 12 -1.80 -8.28 6.36
C GLU A 12 -0.59 -8.16 5.44
N LYS A 13 0.50 -8.82 5.81
CA LYS A 13 1.75 -8.82 5.03
C LYS A 13 1.86 -10.12 4.25
N HIS A 14 2.12 -9.98 2.95
CA HIS A 14 2.40 -11.09 2.05
C HIS A 14 3.90 -11.17 1.76
N GLU A 15 4.27 -11.71 0.60
CA GLU A 15 5.66 -11.76 0.15
C GLU A 15 6.20 -10.36 -0.21
N GLY A 16 7.45 -10.10 0.15
CA GLY A 16 8.14 -8.89 -0.23
C GLY A 16 7.42 -7.63 0.27
N PRO A 17 7.14 -6.65 -0.60
CA PRO A 17 6.46 -5.42 -0.24
C PRO A 17 4.93 -5.52 -0.28
N HIS A 18 4.35 -6.63 -0.74
CA HIS A 18 2.92 -6.75 -0.92
C HIS A 18 2.22 -6.80 0.46
N ARG A 19 1.22 -5.95 0.62
CA ARG A 19 0.33 -5.90 1.78
C ARG A 19 -1.12 -5.72 1.35
N THR A 20 -2.04 -6.21 2.15
CA THR A 20 -3.47 -5.87 2.04
C THR A 20 -3.93 -5.11 3.27
N ALA A 21 -4.74 -4.07 3.07
CA ALA A 21 -5.49 -3.43 4.15
C ALA A 21 -6.96 -3.81 4.05
N HIS A 22 -7.49 -4.36 5.13
CA HIS A 22 -8.91 -4.62 5.30
C HIS A 22 -9.50 -3.48 6.11
N VAL A 23 -10.23 -2.60 5.44
CA VAL A 23 -10.95 -1.49 6.06
C VAL A 23 -12.35 -1.98 6.42
N GLU A 24 -12.79 -1.69 7.64
CA GLU A 24 -14.14 -2.04 8.10
C GLU A 24 -15.19 -1.55 7.10
N GLU A 25 -16.22 -2.38 6.85
CA GLU A 25 -17.33 -2.14 5.91
C GLU A 25 -16.99 -2.22 4.41
N PHE A 26 -15.73 -2.39 4.02
CA PHE A 26 -15.35 -2.66 2.62
C PHE A 26 -15.24 -4.17 2.37
N ALA A 27 -15.87 -4.63 1.28
CA ALA A 27 -15.86 -6.04 0.91
C ALA A 27 -14.47 -6.52 0.46
N ASP A 28 -13.79 -5.71 -0.34
CA ASP A 28 -12.49 -6.05 -0.92
C ASP A 28 -11.34 -5.32 -0.19
N PRO A 29 -10.20 -5.98 0.00
CA PRO A 29 -9.03 -5.34 0.56
C PRO A 29 -8.39 -4.36 -0.43
N ILE A 30 -7.72 -3.33 0.11
CA ILE A 30 -6.85 -2.46 -0.67
C ILE A 30 -5.47 -3.11 -0.76
N HIS A 31 -4.97 -3.29 -1.98
CA HIS A 31 -3.65 -3.86 -2.22
C HIS A 31 -2.57 -2.78 -2.29
N PHE A 32 -1.47 -3.01 -1.58
CA PHE A 32 -0.29 -2.15 -1.58
C PHE A 32 0.92 -2.95 -2.01
N SER A 33 1.81 -2.33 -2.78
CA SER A 33 3.12 -2.89 -3.14
C SER A 33 4.05 -1.76 -3.59
N VAL A 34 4.93 -2.04 -4.53
CA VAL A 34 5.85 -1.07 -5.11
C VAL A 34 5.48 -0.92 -6.58
N HIS A 35 5.06 0.29 -6.98
CA HIS A 35 4.81 0.61 -8.38
C HIS A 35 6.13 0.69 -9.17
N GLY A 36 6.05 0.51 -10.50
CA GLY A 36 7.21 0.20 -11.36
C GLY A 36 8.38 1.17 -11.27
N GLY A 37 8.13 2.47 -11.08
CA GLY A 37 9.18 3.49 -10.95
C GLY A 37 10.10 3.25 -9.74
N ILE A 38 9.52 2.92 -8.58
CA ILE A 38 10.30 2.62 -7.37
C ILE A 38 11.03 1.29 -7.53
N LYS A 39 10.37 0.27 -8.10
CA LYS A 39 11.00 -1.05 -8.36
C LYS A 39 12.24 -0.92 -9.25
N HIS A 40 12.15 -0.11 -10.30
CA HIS A 40 13.28 0.19 -11.19
C HIS A 40 14.44 0.85 -10.44
N PHE A 41 14.17 1.92 -9.69
CA PHE A 41 15.18 2.64 -8.92
C PHE A 41 15.96 1.72 -7.96
N TYR A 42 15.27 0.85 -7.23
CA TYR A 42 15.93 -0.06 -6.29
C TYR A 42 16.78 -1.12 -6.98
N LYS A 43 16.34 -1.62 -8.13
CA LYS A 43 17.11 -2.56 -8.94
C LYS A 43 18.40 -1.91 -9.45
N GLU A 44 18.33 -0.71 -10.00
CA GLU A 44 19.51 -0.01 -10.53
C GLU A 44 20.47 0.43 -9.44
N LYS A 45 19.95 1.04 -8.37
CA LYS A 45 20.79 1.64 -7.33
C LYS A 45 21.42 0.61 -6.39
N TYR A 46 20.71 -0.49 -6.12
CA TYR A 46 21.10 -1.45 -5.08
C TYR A 46 21.19 -2.91 -5.56
N GLY A 47 20.98 -3.20 -6.85
CA GLY A 47 20.97 -4.57 -7.37
C GLY A 47 19.85 -5.44 -6.79
N ARG A 48 18.82 -4.84 -6.17
CA ARG A 48 17.79 -5.56 -5.44
C ARG A 48 16.60 -5.86 -6.34
N GLU A 49 16.32 -7.15 -6.53
CA GLU A 49 15.08 -7.59 -7.15
C GLU A 49 13.92 -7.53 -6.14
N ILE A 50 12.85 -6.85 -6.53
CA ILE A 50 11.60 -6.80 -5.76
C ILE A 50 10.65 -7.83 -6.36
N VAL A 51 10.41 -8.90 -5.61
CA VAL A 51 9.47 -9.97 -5.94
C VAL A 51 8.05 -9.63 -5.48
N GLY A 52 7.05 -10.28 -6.09
CA GLY A 52 5.64 -10.09 -5.79
C GLY A 52 4.89 -9.22 -6.81
N PRO A 53 3.57 -9.09 -6.63
CA PRO A 53 2.70 -8.37 -7.54
C PRO A 53 2.94 -6.85 -7.50
N GLU A 54 2.67 -6.19 -8.63
CA GLU A 54 2.73 -4.74 -8.73
C GLU A 54 1.40 -4.11 -8.32
N TYR A 55 1.47 -3.20 -7.35
CA TYR A 55 0.35 -2.41 -6.84
C TYR A 55 0.87 -1.02 -6.46
N PRO A 56 -0.01 0.00 -6.35
CA PRO A 56 0.39 1.31 -5.89
C PRO A 56 1.07 1.25 -4.51
N ALA A 57 2.07 2.09 -4.32
CA ALA A 57 2.72 2.26 -3.04
C ALA A 57 1.80 2.99 -2.05
N THR A 58 2.11 2.85 -0.76
CA THR A 58 1.43 3.62 0.29
C THR A 58 1.52 5.12 0.03
N LEU A 59 2.65 5.59 -0.51
CA LEU A 59 2.84 7.01 -0.84
C LEU A 59 1.89 7.50 -1.94
N ASP A 60 1.60 6.67 -2.95
CA ASP A 60 0.66 7.02 -4.01
C ASP A 60 -0.75 7.30 -3.45
N HIS A 61 -1.19 6.49 -2.48
CA HIS A 61 -2.48 6.68 -1.81
C HIS A 61 -2.50 7.95 -0.95
N ILE A 62 -1.39 8.30 -0.28
CA ILE A 62 -1.28 9.55 0.48
C ILE A 62 -1.38 10.75 -0.47
N ILE A 63 -0.65 10.71 -1.59
CA ILE A 63 -0.69 11.78 -2.60
C ILE A 63 -2.10 11.91 -3.17
N ALA A 64 -2.76 10.80 -3.51
CA ALA A 64 -4.14 10.81 -4.01
C ALA A 64 -5.14 11.37 -2.99
N GLY A 65 -4.97 11.06 -1.70
CA GLY A 65 -5.86 11.55 -0.64
C GLY A 65 -5.65 13.02 -0.26
N VAL A 66 -4.44 13.57 -0.46
CA VAL A 66 -4.11 14.97 -0.12
C VAL A 66 -4.20 15.90 -1.32
N GLY A 67 -3.92 15.40 -2.53
CA GLY A 67 -3.86 16.20 -3.76
C GLY A 67 -5.21 16.49 -4.41
N GLY A 68 -6.31 16.04 -3.80
CA GLY A 68 -7.68 16.36 -4.21
C GLY A 68 -8.10 17.78 -3.84
#